data_AF-A0ABD5XKN7-F1
#
_entry.id   AF-A0ABD5XKN7-F1
#
_cell.length_a   1.000
_cell.length_b   1.000
_cell.length_c   1.000
_cell.angle_alpha   90.00
_cell.angle_beta   90.00
_cell.angle_gamma   90.00
#
_symmetry.space_group_name_H-M   'P 1'
#
loop_
_entity.id
_entity.type
_entity.pdbx_description
1 polymer ?
#
loop_
_entity_poly.entity_id
_entity_poly.type
_entity_poly.pdbx_seq_one_letter_code
_entity_poly.pdbx_strand_id
1 'polypeptide(L)'
;MNAGETIPVTVLGGSLGAGKTTLLNHLLTNAGDRDIAVLVNDMGSVNVDAELVAEESDLAVGDGVTELSNGCICCELQDDLETAVVRLARERSFDHLVVEASGVSEPGPVARLFVTSRAAARYDVAGLATVVDSRLFADTFGGGDPDRTVAEEGDGSVRPLSDLLVEQVESADLVVLNKRDLVSDAELAAVRDAVEALRPGATVVETAHGDVDVDLLLSDLHDPDAPVGWRAALEDGTGGDDGEGGHDHAEHADADRDGRDDHDNHSDHEHDRDDHEHEHDYSDHDETPHAEATYGVTSFVYRRRAPLDPDGAAAVLGDLPGSVVRAKGSLWIAGAEDVHYTYSQAGPSAYVAAAGPWVASRPEFEQDTYRRNHPELDWHDDHGDRRTELVFIGRGMDEGALAAALDAHLLDPGASADAGDYPTDPGAEVALAEPTRERESVPTAGTAPEGGR
;
A
#
# COMPACT_ATOMS: atom_id res chain seq x y z
N MET A 1 31.62 -23.81 -3.17
CA MET A 1 30.18 -23.66 -3.39
C MET A 1 29.53 -25.03 -3.27
N ASN A 2 28.92 -25.31 -2.13
CA ASN A 2 28.08 -26.50 -1.98
C ASN A 2 26.85 -26.34 -2.89
N ALA A 3 26.41 -27.42 -3.52
CA ALA A 3 25.18 -27.42 -4.29
C ALA A 3 24.00 -27.26 -3.31
N GLY A 4 23.39 -26.07 -3.26
CA GLY A 4 22.18 -25.82 -2.47
C GLY A 4 22.09 -24.45 -1.77
N GLU A 5 23.12 -23.60 -1.84
CA GLU A 5 23.13 -22.30 -1.15
C GLU A 5 22.94 -21.19 -2.19
N THR A 6 21.77 -20.57 -2.20
CA THR A 6 21.47 -19.34 -2.95
C THR A 6 22.13 -18.15 -2.26
N ILE A 7 22.47 -17.13 -3.03
CA ILE A 7 23.05 -15.89 -2.49
C ILE A 7 21.90 -14.97 -2.06
N PRO A 8 21.83 -14.54 -0.79
CA PRO A 8 20.80 -13.61 -0.33
C PRO A 8 20.91 -12.25 -1.03
N VAL A 9 19.76 -11.65 -1.33
CA VAL A 9 19.62 -10.38 -2.02
C VAL A 9 18.77 -9.41 -1.20
N THR A 10 19.30 -8.23 -0.91
CA THR A 10 18.53 -7.09 -0.40
C THR A 10 18.26 -6.12 -1.53
N VAL A 11 16.99 -5.79 -1.78
CA VAL A 11 16.63 -4.70 -2.70
C VAL A 11 16.46 -3.42 -1.89
N LEU A 12 17.26 -2.40 -2.18
CA LEU A 12 17.25 -1.11 -1.50
C LEU A 12 16.52 -0.06 -2.35
N GLY A 13 15.35 0.38 -1.88
CA GLY A 13 14.57 1.47 -2.47
C GLY A 13 14.55 2.73 -1.61
N GLY A 14 13.77 3.72 -2.07
CA GLY A 14 13.57 5.00 -1.39
C GLY A 14 13.67 6.18 -2.33
N SER A 15 13.06 7.30 -1.96
CA SER A 15 13.01 8.50 -2.79
C SER A 15 14.40 9.10 -3.10
N LEU A 16 14.47 9.93 -4.13
CA LEU A 16 15.69 10.70 -4.41
C LEU A 16 16.04 11.58 -3.20
N GLY A 17 17.30 11.53 -2.78
CA GLY A 17 17.77 12.30 -1.63
C GLY A 17 17.41 11.70 -0.26
N ALA A 18 16.75 10.55 -0.18
CA ALA A 18 16.47 9.89 1.10
C ALA A 18 17.72 9.42 1.87
N GLY A 19 18.87 9.33 1.18
CA GLY A 19 20.15 8.91 1.76
C GLY A 19 20.53 7.46 1.45
N LYS A 20 20.02 6.88 0.36
CA LYS A 20 20.41 5.54 -0.13
C LYS A 20 21.92 5.42 -0.35
N THR A 21 22.54 6.35 -1.08
CA THR A 21 23.99 6.38 -1.31
C THR A 21 24.78 6.42 0.01
N THR A 22 24.33 7.23 0.97
CA THR A 22 24.97 7.32 2.30
C THR A 22 24.85 6.00 3.06
N LEU A 23 23.68 5.36 3.01
CA LEU A 23 23.45 4.06 3.63
C LEU A 23 24.31 2.95 2.98
N LEU A 24 24.45 2.96 1.65
CA LEU A 24 25.32 2.02 0.94
C LEU A 24 26.79 2.21 1.32
N ASN A 25 27.26 3.45 1.44
CA ASN A 25 28.63 3.70 1.88
C ASN A 25 28.85 3.23 3.34
N HIS A 26 27.87 3.49 4.21
CA HIS A 26 27.87 2.96 5.58
C HIS A 26 27.93 1.43 5.60
N LEU A 27 27.12 0.77 4.77
CA LEU A 27 27.14 -0.69 4.61
C LEU A 27 28.51 -1.21 4.18
N LEU A 28 29.11 -0.63 3.13
CA LEU A 28 30.41 -1.04 2.60
C LEU A 28 31.54 -0.81 3.61
N THR A 29 31.47 0.27 4.39
CA THR A 29 32.47 0.59 5.41
C THR A 29 32.36 -0.33 6.64
N ASN A 30 31.15 -0.83 6.95
CA ASN A 30 30.87 -1.60 8.16
C ASN A 30 30.51 -3.07 7.87
N ALA A 31 30.80 -3.57 6.67
CA ALA A 31 30.52 -4.94 6.25
C ALA A 31 31.22 -6.02 7.10
N GLY A 32 32.30 -5.64 7.80
CA GLY A 32 33.12 -6.55 8.58
C GLY A 32 33.92 -7.47 7.65
N ASP A 33 33.84 -8.78 7.88
CA ASP A 33 34.51 -9.80 7.07
C ASP A 33 33.63 -10.33 5.91
N ARG A 34 32.45 -9.74 5.66
CA ARG A 34 31.52 -10.16 4.60
C ARG A 34 31.91 -9.58 3.25
N ASP A 35 31.93 -10.42 2.23
CA ASP A 35 32.07 -9.99 0.83
C ASP A 35 30.69 -9.57 0.31
N ILE A 36 30.46 -8.27 0.13
CA ILE A 36 29.17 -7.73 -0.32
C ILE A 36 29.30 -7.17 -1.74
N ALA A 37 28.47 -7.66 -2.66
CA ALA A 37 28.34 -7.07 -3.98
C ALA A 37 27.21 -6.04 -3.99
N VAL A 38 27.47 -4.85 -4.53
CA VAL A 38 26.47 -3.78 -4.70
C VAL A 38 26.26 -3.51 -6.18
N LEU A 39 24.99 -3.46 -6.60
CA LEU A 39 24.58 -3.11 -7.96
C LEU A 39 23.65 -1.90 -7.92
N VAL A 40 24.08 -0.78 -8.49
CA VAL A 40 23.31 0.46 -8.55
C VAL A 40 22.55 0.53 -9.87
N ASN A 41 21.21 0.52 -9.81
CA ASN A 41 20.35 0.63 -10.97
C ASN A 41 19.71 2.03 -11.02
N ASP A 42 20.47 3.04 -11.45
CA ASP A 42 19.96 4.41 -11.61
C ASP A 42 19.88 4.86 -13.09
N MET A 43 18.81 5.59 -13.44
CA MET A 43 18.58 6.20 -14.76
C MET A 43 18.89 7.72 -14.79
N GLY A 44 19.43 8.30 -13.71
CA GLY A 44 19.83 9.70 -13.66
C GLY A 44 21.15 10.00 -14.37
N SER A 45 21.16 10.91 -15.33
CA SER A 45 22.38 11.36 -16.02
C SER A 45 23.38 12.00 -15.04
N VAL A 46 24.60 11.45 -15.02
CA VAL A 46 25.78 11.82 -14.20
C VAL A 46 25.84 11.06 -12.87
N ASN A 47 26.58 9.95 -12.84
CA ASN A 47 26.97 9.16 -11.66
C ASN A 47 27.84 9.98 -10.68
N VAL A 48 27.30 11.00 -10.03
CA VAL A 48 27.97 11.66 -8.90
C VAL A 48 27.98 10.71 -7.68
N ASP A 49 26.99 9.82 -7.58
CA ASP A 49 26.86 8.87 -6.47
C ASP A 49 27.92 7.76 -6.46
N ALA A 50 28.31 7.24 -7.63
CA ALA A 50 29.38 6.25 -7.72
C ALA A 50 30.77 6.86 -7.40
N GLU A 51 30.97 8.14 -7.77
CA GLU A 51 32.19 8.87 -7.47
C GLU A 51 32.28 9.21 -5.96
N LEU A 52 31.15 9.51 -5.29
CA LEU A 52 31.10 9.68 -3.82
C LEU A 52 31.35 8.38 -3.04
N VAL A 53 30.86 7.23 -3.53
CA VAL A 53 31.17 5.92 -2.94
C VAL A 53 32.64 5.56 -3.17
N ALA A 54 33.21 5.90 -4.32
CA ALA A 54 34.61 5.64 -4.63
C ALA A 54 35.59 6.59 -3.91
N GLU A 55 35.29 7.89 -3.83
CA GLU A 55 36.19 8.93 -3.30
C GLU A 55 36.33 8.90 -1.77
N GLU A 56 35.34 8.41 -1.01
CA GLU A 56 35.49 8.18 0.44
C GLU A 56 36.08 6.81 0.80
N SER A 57 36.07 5.85 -0.14
CA SER A 57 36.57 4.48 0.05
C SER A 57 38.07 4.30 -0.21
N ASP A 58 38.87 5.37 -0.08
CA ASP A 58 40.36 5.37 -0.17
C ASP A 58 41.06 4.46 0.88
N LEU A 59 40.30 3.65 1.61
CA LEU A 59 40.75 2.68 2.59
C LEU A 59 40.51 1.25 2.06
N ALA A 60 41.61 0.63 1.66
CA ALA A 60 41.83 -0.78 1.38
C ALA A 60 41.53 -1.28 -0.04
N VAL A 61 42.60 -1.31 -0.84
CA VAL A 61 42.85 -2.35 -1.83
C VAL A 61 42.76 -3.71 -1.12
N GLY A 62 41.60 -4.33 -1.19
CA GLY A 62 41.30 -5.66 -0.67
C GLY A 62 39.98 -6.17 -1.24
N ASP A 63 40.03 -6.71 -2.46
CA ASP A 63 39.11 -7.62 -3.19
C ASP A 63 37.56 -7.59 -3.01
N GLY A 64 36.95 -6.69 -2.23
CA GLY A 64 35.52 -6.73 -1.90
C GLY A 64 34.61 -5.77 -2.67
N VAL A 65 35.13 -4.70 -3.28
CA VAL A 65 34.33 -3.74 -4.07
C VAL A 65 34.88 -3.68 -5.48
N THR A 66 34.20 -4.32 -6.43
CA THR A 66 34.51 -4.16 -7.85
C THR A 66 33.52 -3.17 -8.47
N GLU A 67 33.97 -1.93 -8.65
CA GLU A 67 33.33 -0.98 -9.56
C GLU A 67 33.33 -1.58 -10.98
N LEU A 68 32.15 -1.66 -11.62
CA LEU A 68 32.06 -1.95 -13.04
C LEU A 68 32.13 -0.64 -13.84
N SER A 69 33.30 0.00 -13.80
CA SER A 69 33.64 1.14 -14.65
C SER A 69 34.01 0.67 -16.06
N ASN A 70 33.00 0.26 -16.84
CA ASN A 70 33.09 0.19 -18.29
C ASN A 70 31.89 0.89 -18.91
N GLY A 71 31.99 2.23 -19.00
CA GLY A 71 31.43 3.09 -20.04
C GLY A 71 29.94 2.95 -20.34
N CYS A 72 29.19 4.00 -20.00
CA CYS A 72 27.87 4.36 -20.53
C CYS A 72 27.03 3.19 -21.05
N ILE A 73 26.25 2.58 -20.17
CA ILE A 73 24.99 1.98 -20.57
C ILE A 73 23.92 2.74 -19.80
N CYS A 74 23.56 3.90 -20.32
CA CYS A 74 22.28 4.51 -20.00
C CYS A 74 21.23 3.50 -20.47
N CYS A 75 20.58 2.79 -19.56
CA CYS A 75 19.74 1.64 -19.91
C CYS A 75 18.29 2.11 -20.09
N GLU A 76 17.74 1.85 -21.28
CA GLU A 76 16.33 1.52 -21.44
C GLU A 76 16.23 -0.01 -21.23
N LEU A 77 15.20 -0.47 -20.49
CA LEU A 77 14.74 -1.86 -20.29
C LEU A 77 15.34 -2.73 -19.16
N GLN A 78 14.43 -3.42 -18.46
CA GLN A 78 14.61 -4.42 -17.40
C GLN A 78 15.48 -5.64 -17.77
N ASP A 79 15.68 -5.93 -19.06
CA ASP A 79 16.45 -7.07 -19.56
C ASP A 79 17.97 -6.98 -19.24
N ASP A 80 18.48 -5.77 -19.02
CA ASP A 80 19.90 -5.53 -18.72
C ASP A 80 20.26 -5.85 -17.26
N LEU A 81 19.32 -5.66 -16.32
CA LEU A 81 19.51 -6.00 -14.91
C LEU A 81 19.61 -7.52 -14.71
N GLU A 82 18.74 -8.31 -15.35
CA GLU A 82 18.83 -9.79 -15.31
C GLU A 82 20.21 -10.26 -15.79
N THR A 83 20.65 -9.70 -16.91
CA THR A 83 21.93 -10.06 -17.51
C THR A 83 23.10 -9.74 -16.57
N ALA A 84 23.08 -8.58 -15.92
CA ALA A 84 24.09 -8.17 -14.95
C ALA A 84 24.15 -9.12 -13.75
N VAL A 85 23.02 -9.41 -13.10
CA VAL A 85 22.99 -10.26 -11.90
C VAL A 85 23.36 -11.72 -12.22
N VAL A 86 22.93 -12.25 -13.37
CA VAL A 86 23.29 -13.61 -13.82
C VAL A 86 24.79 -13.70 -14.14
N ARG A 87 25.37 -12.66 -14.72
CA ARG A 87 26.81 -12.59 -14.99
C ARG A 87 27.61 -12.51 -13.70
N LEU A 88 27.19 -11.68 -12.75
CA LEU A 88 27.84 -11.49 -11.46
C LEU A 88 27.94 -12.82 -10.68
N ALA A 89 26.85 -13.58 -10.60
CA ALA A 89 26.81 -14.92 -9.97
C ALA A 89 27.69 -15.98 -10.67
N ARG A 90 28.18 -15.72 -11.89
CA ARG A 90 29.07 -16.63 -12.63
C ARG A 90 30.53 -16.24 -12.52
N GLU A 91 30.83 -14.95 -12.43
CA GLU A 91 32.19 -14.40 -12.50
C GLU A 91 32.80 -14.07 -11.14
N ARG A 92 31.98 -13.98 -10.10
CA ARG A 92 32.37 -13.56 -8.75
C ARG A 92 31.75 -14.46 -7.68
N SER A 93 32.35 -14.41 -6.49
CA SER A 93 31.82 -15.00 -5.25
C SER A 93 31.72 -13.89 -4.22
N PHE A 94 30.61 -13.86 -3.50
CA PHE A 94 30.30 -12.89 -2.46
C PHE A 94 29.21 -13.51 -1.57
N ASP A 95 29.09 -13.03 -0.34
CA ASP A 95 28.17 -13.52 0.67
C ASP A 95 26.76 -12.95 0.49
N HIS A 96 26.65 -11.72 -0.04
CA HIS A 96 25.37 -11.01 -0.18
C HIS A 96 25.36 -10.08 -1.40
N LEU A 97 24.21 -9.92 -2.05
CA LEU A 97 23.98 -8.92 -3.09
C LEU A 97 23.04 -7.83 -2.59
N VAL A 98 23.42 -6.56 -2.76
CA VAL A 98 22.52 -5.43 -2.58
C VAL A 98 22.25 -4.79 -3.93
N VAL A 99 20.98 -4.63 -4.27
CA VAL A 99 20.54 -3.96 -5.49
C VAL A 99 19.86 -2.65 -5.11
N GLU A 100 20.46 -1.52 -5.46
CA GLU A 100 19.81 -0.23 -5.32
C GLU A 100 18.86 0.00 -6.49
N ALA A 101 17.57 0.19 -6.18
CA ALA A 101 16.57 0.65 -7.14
C ALA A 101 16.66 2.17 -7.30
N SER A 102 16.33 2.66 -8.50
CA SER A 102 16.30 4.10 -8.78
C SER A 102 15.36 4.84 -7.82
N GLY A 103 15.62 6.13 -7.57
CA GLY A 103 14.85 6.95 -6.63
C GLY A 103 13.36 7.13 -6.94
N VAL A 104 12.94 6.71 -8.14
CA VAL A 104 11.55 6.69 -8.62
C VAL A 104 11.00 5.27 -8.82
N SER A 105 11.80 4.24 -8.57
CA SER A 105 11.42 2.84 -8.80
C SER A 105 10.97 2.16 -7.51
N GLU A 106 9.95 1.31 -7.64
CA GLU A 106 9.47 0.45 -6.55
C GLU A 106 10.41 -0.75 -6.35
N PRO A 107 10.64 -1.20 -5.08
CA PRO A 107 11.42 -2.41 -4.80
C PRO A 107 10.80 -3.70 -5.37
N GLY A 108 9.47 -3.80 -5.39
CA GLY A 108 8.73 -5.01 -5.77
C GLY A 108 9.04 -5.52 -7.19
N PRO A 109 8.95 -4.69 -8.24
CA PRO A 109 9.34 -5.08 -9.61
C PRO A 109 10.78 -5.60 -9.72
N VAL A 110 11.72 -5.01 -8.98
CA VAL A 110 13.12 -5.49 -8.94
C VAL A 110 13.21 -6.84 -8.23
N ALA A 111 12.50 -7.01 -7.11
CA ALA A 111 12.44 -8.28 -6.39
C ALA A 111 11.88 -9.42 -7.24
N ARG A 112 10.86 -9.14 -8.06
CA ARG A 112 10.24 -10.12 -8.97
C ARG A 112 11.23 -10.76 -9.94
N LEU A 113 12.30 -10.05 -10.30
CA LEU A 113 13.38 -10.60 -11.11
C LEU A 113 14.01 -11.83 -10.43
N PHE A 114 14.23 -11.76 -9.13
CA PHE A 114 14.86 -12.84 -8.35
C PHE A 114 13.91 -14.00 -8.04
N VAL A 115 12.61 -13.84 -8.27
CA VAL A 115 11.60 -14.90 -8.08
C VAL A 115 11.26 -15.59 -9.40
N THR A 116 11.16 -14.84 -10.50
CA THR A 116 10.55 -15.32 -11.76
C THR A 116 11.54 -15.57 -12.90
N SER A 117 12.78 -15.05 -12.79
CA SER A 117 13.78 -15.14 -13.87
C SER A 117 14.84 -16.23 -13.62
N ARG A 118 15.87 -16.27 -14.48
CA ARG A 118 17.03 -17.16 -14.27
C ARG A 118 17.84 -16.81 -13.03
N ALA A 119 17.70 -15.59 -12.51
CA ALA A 119 18.32 -15.15 -11.26
C ALA A 119 17.87 -16.02 -10.07
N ALA A 120 16.62 -16.49 -10.06
CA ALA A 120 16.04 -17.33 -9.01
C ALA A 120 16.80 -18.65 -8.76
N ALA A 121 17.59 -19.11 -9.74
CA ALA A 121 18.40 -20.32 -9.57
C ALA A 121 19.66 -20.09 -8.72
N ARG A 122 20.03 -18.83 -8.43
CA ARG A 122 21.29 -18.44 -7.79
C ARG A 122 21.12 -17.48 -6.63
N TYR A 123 20.01 -16.78 -6.58
CA TYR A 123 19.72 -15.74 -5.62
C TYR A 123 18.43 -16.06 -4.89
N ASP A 124 18.32 -15.57 -3.67
CA ASP A 124 17.08 -15.59 -2.89
C ASP A 124 16.83 -14.19 -2.32
N VAL A 125 15.58 -13.75 -2.29
CA VAL A 125 15.25 -12.40 -1.79
C VAL A 125 15.25 -12.46 -0.27
N ALA A 126 16.23 -11.81 0.36
CA ALA A 126 16.36 -11.73 1.81
C ALA A 126 15.56 -10.57 2.40
N GLY A 127 15.38 -9.47 1.67
CA GLY A 127 14.62 -8.33 2.18
C GLY A 127 14.42 -7.20 1.18
N LEU A 128 13.28 -6.53 1.31
CA LEU A 128 12.97 -5.26 0.64
C LEU A 128 13.17 -4.13 1.65
N ALA A 129 14.24 -3.37 1.50
CA ALA A 129 14.56 -2.25 2.39
C ALA A 129 14.20 -0.93 1.71
N THR A 130 13.49 -0.05 2.39
CA THR A 130 13.15 1.29 1.89
C THR A 130 13.72 2.37 2.81
N VAL A 131 14.53 3.27 2.24
CA VAL A 131 15.01 4.46 2.94
C VAL A 131 13.99 5.59 2.78
N VAL A 132 13.46 6.07 3.89
CA VAL A 132 12.48 7.15 3.95
C VAL A 132 13.15 8.40 4.52
N ASP A 133 13.02 9.52 3.81
CA ASP A 133 13.37 10.83 4.36
C ASP A 133 12.29 11.27 5.36
N SER A 134 12.61 11.22 6.66
CA SER A 134 11.66 11.54 7.72
C SER A 134 11.15 12.99 7.66
N ARG A 135 11.99 13.95 7.22
CA ARG A 135 11.57 15.35 7.08
C ARG A 135 10.59 15.50 5.93
N LEU A 136 10.93 14.93 4.78
CA LEU A 136 10.07 14.96 3.61
C LEU A 136 8.72 14.28 3.90
N PHE A 137 8.75 13.11 4.53
CA PHE A 137 7.55 12.38 4.92
C PHE A 137 6.72 13.20 5.92
N ALA A 138 7.36 13.79 6.95
CA ALA A 138 6.66 14.67 7.89
C ALA A 138 6.06 15.90 7.20
N ASP A 139 6.72 16.49 6.20
CA ASP A 139 6.19 17.63 5.44
C ASP A 139 4.99 17.22 4.56
N THR A 140 5.10 16.08 3.88
CA THR A 140 4.05 15.55 3.00
C THR A 140 2.80 15.16 3.78
N PHE A 141 2.95 14.55 4.97
CA PHE A 141 1.83 14.03 5.74
C PHE A 141 1.46 14.89 6.96
N GLY A 142 2.26 15.88 7.38
CA GLY A 142 2.15 16.53 8.69
C GLY A 142 1.27 17.77 8.82
N GLY A 143 0.66 18.30 7.75
CA GLY A 143 -0.26 19.44 7.89
C GLY A 143 -0.43 20.39 6.70
N GLY A 144 -0.07 19.97 5.48
CA GLY A 144 -0.40 20.68 4.24
C GLY A 144 -1.27 19.79 3.34
N ASP A 145 -1.83 20.39 2.29
CA ASP A 145 -2.39 19.64 1.18
C ASP A 145 -1.25 18.82 0.53
N PRO A 146 -1.27 17.48 0.58
CA PRO A 146 -0.20 16.63 0.03
C PRO A 146 0.01 16.87 -1.47
N ASP A 147 -0.96 17.49 -2.14
CA ASP A 147 -1.06 17.75 -3.57
C ASP A 147 -0.07 18.80 -4.12
N ARG A 148 0.72 19.47 -3.27
CA ARG A 148 1.62 20.55 -3.71
C ARG A 148 2.97 20.11 -4.29
N THR A 149 3.32 18.83 -4.14
CA THR A 149 4.66 18.35 -4.52
C THR A 149 4.54 17.20 -5.50
N VAL A 150 5.05 17.41 -6.71
CA VAL A 150 5.06 16.41 -7.78
C VAL A 150 6.47 15.92 -8.06
N ALA A 151 6.62 14.61 -8.29
CA ALA A 151 7.83 14.00 -8.81
C ALA A 151 7.70 13.86 -10.34
N GLU A 152 8.72 14.29 -11.08
CA GLU A 152 8.83 14.03 -12.52
C GLU A 152 9.53 12.69 -12.74
N GLU A 153 8.95 11.84 -13.58
CA GLU A 153 9.55 10.57 -13.97
C GLU A 153 10.43 10.67 -15.21
N GLY A 154 11.27 9.64 -15.39
CA GLY A 154 12.15 9.50 -16.54
C GLY A 154 11.41 9.45 -17.89
N ASP A 155 10.10 9.21 -17.89
CA ASP A 155 9.23 9.20 -19.09
C ASP A 155 8.43 10.51 -19.29
N GLY A 156 8.60 11.50 -18.40
CA GLY A 156 7.87 12.77 -18.44
C GLY A 156 6.44 12.71 -17.88
N SER A 157 6.04 11.60 -17.26
CA SER A 157 4.86 11.56 -16.40
C SER A 157 5.16 12.28 -15.08
N VAL A 158 4.10 12.80 -14.45
CA VAL A 158 4.17 13.60 -13.23
C VAL A 158 3.28 12.91 -12.22
N ARG A 159 3.86 12.38 -11.14
CA ARG A 159 3.12 11.71 -10.06
C ARG A 159 3.22 12.51 -8.76
N PRO A 160 2.17 12.60 -7.95
CA PRO A 160 2.22 13.18 -6.62
C PRO A 160 3.30 12.49 -5.77
N LEU A 161 4.11 13.27 -5.06
CA LEU A 161 5.20 12.74 -4.25
C LEU A 161 4.70 11.86 -3.09
N SER A 162 3.49 12.13 -2.59
CA SER A 162 2.79 11.28 -1.63
C SER A 162 2.68 9.84 -2.11
N ASP A 163 2.38 9.64 -3.39
CA ASP A 163 2.04 8.34 -3.96
C ASP A 163 3.29 7.47 -4.02
N LEU A 164 4.38 8.07 -4.53
CA LEU A 164 5.69 7.44 -4.57
C LEU A 164 6.15 7.04 -3.15
N LEU A 165 5.99 7.93 -2.17
CA LEU A 165 6.41 7.66 -0.79
C LEU A 165 5.60 6.53 -0.15
N VAL A 166 4.30 6.45 -0.43
CA VAL A 166 3.43 5.38 0.08
C VAL A 166 3.78 4.04 -0.57
N GLU A 167 3.87 3.98 -1.90
CA GLU A 167 4.17 2.73 -2.63
C GLU A 167 5.53 2.14 -2.23
N GLN A 168 6.52 2.99 -1.99
CA GLN A 168 7.84 2.57 -1.51
C GLN A 168 7.79 1.94 -0.11
N VAL A 169 6.87 2.38 0.76
CA VAL A 169 6.70 1.82 2.11
C VAL A 169 5.84 0.55 2.09
N GLU A 170 4.80 0.48 1.25
CA GLU A 170 3.87 -0.66 1.20
C GLU A 170 4.56 -2.02 0.95
N SER A 171 5.64 -2.02 0.19
CA SER A 171 6.37 -3.24 -0.19
C SER A 171 7.54 -3.57 0.75
N ALA A 172 7.91 -2.68 1.67
CA ALA A 172 9.11 -2.83 2.49
C ALA A 172 8.94 -3.89 3.60
N ASP A 173 9.98 -4.70 3.77
CA ASP A 173 10.19 -5.56 4.94
C ASP A 173 10.96 -4.81 6.04
N LEU A 174 11.84 -3.89 5.63
CA LEU A 174 12.60 -2.97 6.48
C LEU A 174 12.40 -1.53 6.02
N VAL A 175 11.94 -0.66 6.91
CA VAL A 175 11.84 0.79 6.69
C VAL A 175 12.91 1.51 7.50
N VAL A 176 13.81 2.20 6.81
CA VAL A 176 14.86 3.04 7.41
C VAL A 176 14.38 4.49 7.39
N LEU A 177 13.85 4.97 8.52
CA LEU A 177 13.50 6.37 8.74
C LEU A 177 14.77 7.19 8.94
N ASN A 178 15.33 7.68 7.84
CA ASN A 178 16.56 8.44 7.82
C ASN A 178 16.30 9.94 8.03
N LYS A 179 17.36 10.69 8.34
CA LYS A 179 17.33 12.12 8.66
C LYS A 179 16.47 12.45 9.89
N ARG A 180 16.48 11.55 10.88
CA ARG A 180 15.84 11.78 12.19
C ARG A 180 16.26 13.11 12.82
N ASP A 181 17.49 13.56 12.57
CA ASP A 181 18.04 14.82 13.07
C ASP A 181 17.33 16.09 12.55
N LEU A 182 16.53 15.97 11.49
CA LEU A 182 15.80 17.09 10.88
C LEU A 182 14.32 17.19 11.30
N VAL A 183 13.86 16.29 12.17
CA VAL A 183 12.48 16.25 12.66
C VAL A 183 12.45 16.25 14.19
N SER A 184 11.40 16.85 14.75
CA SER A 184 11.12 16.76 16.19
C SER A 184 10.65 15.36 16.55
N ASP A 185 10.75 14.99 17.84
CA ASP A 185 10.26 13.68 18.32
C ASP A 185 8.76 13.47 18.04
N ALA A 186 7.96 14.55 18.04
CA ALA A 186 6.54 14.50 17.71
C ALA A 186 6.29 14.25 16.22
N GLU A 187 7.05 14.91 15.33
CA GLU A 187 6.97 14.67 13.88
C GLU A 187 7.46 13.26 13.54
N LEU A 188 8.56 12.80 14.15
CA LEU A 188 9.09 11.45 13.93
C LEU A 188 8.11 10.37 14.38
N ALA A 189 7.47 10.55 15.53
CA ALA A 189 6.45 9.63 16.00
C ALA A 189 5.24 9.58 15.03
N ALA A 190 4.84 10.72 14.47
CA ALA A 190 3.80 10.76 13.45
C ALA A 190 4.20 10.07 12.13
N VAL A 191 5.47 10.17 11.72
CA VAL A 191 6.01 9.44 10.57
C VAL A 191 5.99 7.93 10.83
N ARG A 192 6.44 7.51 12.01
CA ARG A 192 6.46 6.10 12.43
C ARG A 192 5.06 5.49 12.40
N ASP A 193 4.07 6.18 12.94
CA ASP A 193 2.69 5.68 12.96
C ASP A 193 2.09 5.61 11.56
N ALA A 194 2.38 6.58 10.70
CA ALA A 194 1.95 6.52 9.31
C ALA A 194 2.57 5.33 8.59
N VAL A 195 3.86 5.04 8.83
CA VAL A 195 4.53 3.86 8.27
C VAL A 195 3.93 2.56 8.78
N GLU A 196 3.63 2.46 10.08
CA GLU A 196 2.97 1.28 10.66
C GLU A 196 1.57 1.07 10.06
N ALA A 197 0.81 2.15 9.83
CA ALA A 197 -0.50 2.05 9.19
C ALA A 197 -0.41 1.61 7.72
N LEU A 198 0.65 2.01 7.00
CA LEU A 198 0.86 1.65 5.59
C LEU A 198 1.40 0.23 5.42
N ARG A 199 2.31 -0.21 6.31
CA ARG A 199 2.87 -1.55 6.30
C ARG A 199 2.97 -2.09 7.73
N PRO A 200 1.87 -2.64 8.26
CA PRO A 200 1.87 -3.33 9.55
C PRO A 200 2.92 -4.45 9.56
N GLY A 201 3.67 -4.54 10.65
CA GLY A 201 4.67 -5.61 10.83
C GLY A 201 5.99 -5.44 10.09
N ALA A 202 6.20 -4.35 9.33
CA ALA A 202 7.54 -4.02 8.83
C ALA A 202 8.49 -3.72 9.99
N THR A 203 9.76 -4.10 9.83
CA THR A 203 10.80 -3.67 10.77
C THR A 203 11.10 -2.19 10.52
N VAL A 204 10.93 -1.34 11.54
CA VAL A 204 11.17 0.12 11.40
C VAL A 204 12.35 0.57 12.25
N VAL A 205 13.38 1.13 11.61
CA VAL A 205 14.56 1.69 12.28
C VAL A 205 14.70 3.17 11.99
N GLU A 206 15.14 3.92 13.01
CA GLU A 206 15.38 5.36 12.91
C GLU A 206 16.87 5.62 12.83
N THR A 207 17.29 6.43 11.86
CA THR A 207 18.71 6.72 11.64
C THR A 207 18.92 8.21 11.34
N ALA A 208 20.14 8.66 11.63
CA ALA A 208 20.68 9.89 11.08
C ALA A 208 21.89 9.49 10.23
N HIS A 209 22.02 10.08 9.04
CA HIS A 209 23.13 9.80 8.11
C HIS A 209 23.29 8.31 7.73
N GLY A 210 22.19 7.55 7.68
CA GLY A 210 22.24 6.15 7.26
C GLY A 210 22.94 5.21 8.25
N ASP A 211 23.14 5.62 9.51
CA ASP A 211 23.76 4.79 10.55
C ASP A 211 22.79 3.67 11.00
N VAL A 212 22.73 2.60 10.20
CA VAL A 212 21.93 1.39 10.45
C VAL A 212 22.82 0.25 10.92
N ASP A 213 22.24 -0.68 11.69
CA ASP A 213 22.87 -1.97 11.91
C ASP A 213 22.94 -2.75 10.58
N VAL A 214 24.17 -3.04 10.12
CA VAL A 214 24.41 -3.78 8.88
C VAL A 214 23.85 -5.20 8.98
N ASP A 215 23.87 -5.83 10.16
CA ASP A 215 23.31 -7.17 10.33
C ASP A 215 21.81 -7.18 10.10
N LEU A 216 21.13 -6.09 10.47
CA LEU A 216 19.71 -5.93 10.21
C LEU A 216 19.42 -5.69 8.73
N LEU A 217 20.20 -4.83 8.06
CA LEU A 217 20.01 -4.55 6.63
C LEU A 217 20.21 -5.78 5.73
N LEU A 218 21.05 -6.72 6.17
CA LEU A 218 21.36 -7.97 5.48
C LEU A 218 20.59 -9.17 6.03
N SER A 219 19.67 -8.96 6.97
CA SER A 219 18.89 -10.05 7.57
C SER A 219 17.82 -10.59 6.61
N ASP A 220 17.47 -11.85 6.82
CA ASP A 220 16.40 -12.53 6.10
C ASP A 220 15.04 -12.14 6.73
N LEU A 221 14.45 -11.09 6.19
CA LEU A 221 13.17 -10.50 6.62
C LEU A 221 12.04 -10.78 5.64
N HIS A 222 12.36 -11.19 4.41
CA HIS A 222 11.37 -11.35 3.36
C HIS A 222 10.53 -12.61 3.59
N ASP A 223 9.24 -12.41 3.79
CA ASP A 223 8.26 -13.49 3.78
C ASP A 223 7.46 -13.41 2.47
N PRO A 224 7.67 -14.34 1.52
CA PRO A 224 6.97 -14.32 0.22
C PRO A 224 5.46 -14.61 0.37
N ASP A 225 5.05 -15.20 1.49
CA ASP A 225 3.66 -15.53 1.79
C ASP A 225 2.98 -14.43 2.62
N ALA A 226 3.73 -13.45 3.14
CA ALA A 226 3.16 -12.37 3.92
C ALA A 226 2.29 -11.42 3.07
N PRO A 227 1.07 -11.09 3.52
CA PRO A 227 0.24 -10.11 2.85
C PRO A 227 0.92 -8.73 2.93
N VAL A 228 1.01 -8.04 1.78
CA VAL A 228 1.39 -6.62 1.73
C VAL A 228 0.43 -5.80 2.62
N GLY A 229 0.88 -4.67 3.18
CA GLY A 229 0.21 -4.02 4.32
C GLY A 229 -1.30 -3.78 4.16
N TRP A 230 -1.75 -3.34 3.00
CA TRP A 230 -3.19 -3.17 2.71
C TRP A 230 -3.98 -4.50 2.66
N ARG A 231 -3.36 -5.61 2.24
CA ARG A 231 -3.96 -6.96 2.30
C ARG A 231 -4.07 -7.45 3.75
N ALA A 232 -3.06 -7.18 4.59
CA ALA A 232 -3.14 -7.50 6.01
C ALA A 232 -4.31 -6.75 6.68
N ALA A 233 -4.48 -5.46 6.37
CA ALA A 233 -5.63 -4.68 6.83
C ALA A 233 -6.98 -5.24 6.34
N LEU A 234 -7.04 -5.79 5.11
CA LEU A 234 -8.20 -6.51 4.60
C LEU A 234 -8.43 -7.88 5.25
N GLU A 235 -7.42 -8.50 5.85
CA GLU A 235 -7.58 -9.79 6.55
C GLU A 235 -7.98 -9.57 8.01
N ASP A 236 -7.43 -8.54 8.67
CA ASP A 236 -7.67 -8.21 10.08
C ASP A 236 -8.96 -7.43 10.33
N GLY A 237 -9.52 -6.75 9.32
CA GLY A 237 -10.71 -5.93 9.49
C GLY A 237 -11.97 -6.76 9.78
N THR A 238 -12.45 -6.79 11.02
CA THR A 238 -13.82 -7.21 11.38
C THR A 238 -14.79 -6.04 11.22
N GLY A 239 -15.57 -6.01 10.13
CA GLY A 239 -16.66 -5.03 9.90
C GLY A 239 -17.03 -4.92 8.41
N GLY A 240 -18.28 -4.80 7.98
CA GLY A 240 -19.58 -4.85 8.66
C GLY A 240 -20.48 -5.94 8.08
N ASP A 241 -21.33 -6.47 8.96
CA ASP A 241 -22.31 -7.54 8.82
C ASP A 241 -23.00 -7.62 7.45
N ASP A 242 -23.08 -8.83 6.90
CA ASP A 242 -23.87 -9.15 5.73
C ASP A 242 -25.34 -8.79 6.01
N GLY A 243 -25.85 -7.79 5.30
CA GLY A 243 -27.25 -7.35 5.39
C GLY A 243 -28.27 -8.36 4.85
N GLU A 244 -28.15 -9.65 5.18
CA GLU A 244 -29.12 -10.70 4.86
C GLU A 244 -29.89 -11.15 6.12
N GLY A 245 -30.56 -10.18 6.75
CA GLY A 245 -31.58 -10.45 7.77
C GLY A 245 -32.97 -10.55 7.15
N GLY A 246 -33.31 -11.71 6.58
CA GLY A 246 -34.67 -12.02 6.17
C GLY A 246 -35.64 -12.04 7.36
N HIS A 247 -36.34 -10.93 7.61
CA HIS A 247 -37.41 -10.86 8.59
C HIS A 247 -38.77 -11.11 7.93
N ASP A 248 -39.22 -12.36 8.04
CA ASP A 248 -40.60 -12.75 7.78
C ASP A 248 -41.56 -11.94 8.65
N HIS A 249 -42.29 -11.02 8.02
CA HIS A 249 -43.42 -10.35 8.62
C HIS A 249 -44.59 -11.33 8.75
N ALA A 250 -44.70 -12.00 9.90
CA ALA A 250 -45.93 -12.64 10.32
C ALA A 250 -46.81 -11.63 11.06
N GLU A 251 -47.84 -11.16 10.37
CA GLU A 251 -48.92 -10.31 10.84
C GLU A 251 -49.61 -10.91 12.07
N HIS A 252 -49.64 -10.16 13.18
CA HIS A 252 -50.72 -10.25 14.15
C HIS A 252 -51.25 -8.85 14.44
N ALA A 253 -52.39 -8.57 13.79
CA ALA A 253 -53.34 -7.57 14.20
C ALA A 253 -53.73 -7.79 15.66
N ASP A 254 -53.77 -6.72 16.45
CA ASP A 254 -54.98 -6.41 17.21
C ASP A 254 -54.99 -4.93 17.63
N ALA A 255 -56.17 -4.38 17.43
CA ALA A 255 -56.51 -2.97 17.48
C ALA A 255 -56.65 -2.43 18.91
N ASP A 256 -56.33 -1.15 19.01
CA ASP A 256 -56.98 -0.12 19.82
C ASP A 256 -57.34 -0.41 21.28
N ARG A 257 -56.58 0.29 22.12
CA ARG A 257 -56.99 0.73 23.46
C ARG A 257 -58.25 1.60 23.36
N ASP A 258 -59.26 1.25 24.13
CA ASP A 258 -60.13 2.23 24.78
C ASP A 258 -60.38 1.80 26.23
N GLY A 259 -60.07 2.71 27.14
CA GLY A 259 -60.05 2.46 28.57
C GLY A 259 -61.44 2.37 29.20
N ARG A 260 -61.49 1.76 30.39
CA ARG A 260 -62.07 2.34 31.63
C ARG A 260 -62.19 1.29 32.73
N ASP A 261 -62.04 1.81 33.95
CA ASP A 261 -62.58 1.36 35.23
C ASP A 261 -61.93 0.14 35.91
N ASP A 262 -61.08 0.47 36.88
CA ASP A 262 -60.87 -0.31 38.11
C ASP A 262 -62.17 -0.38 38.92
N HIS A 263 -62.48 -1.56 39.46
CA HIS A 263 -62.92 -1.71 40.85
C HIS A 263 -62.75 -3.15 41.36
N ASP A 264 -62.14 -3.23 42.54
CA ASP A 264 -62.30 -4.24 43.61
C ASP A 264 -61.44 -5.52 43.61
N ASN A 265 -60.38 -5.45 44.44
CA ASN A 265 -60.28 -6.10 45.76
C ASN A 265 -59.56 -7.48 45.92
N HIS A 266 -58.77 -7.53 47.01
CA HIS A 266 -58.03 -8.63 47.67
C HIS A 266 -56.75 -9.11 46.95
N SER A 267 -55.59 -9.28 47.59
CA SER A 267 -55.26 -9.66 48.97
C SER A 267 -53.81 -9.27 49.27
N ASP A 268 -53.58 -8.90 50.53
CA ASP A 268 -52.30 -8.60 51.16
C ASP A 268 -51.23 -9.68 50.94
N HIS A 269 -50.00 -9.25 50.66
CA HIS A 269 -48.78 -9.84 51.21
C HIS A 269 -47.62 -8.84 51.11
N GLU A 270 -47.33 -8.21 52.25
CA GLU A 270 -46.14 -7.41 52.51
C GLU A 270 -44.91 -8.31 52.53
N HIS A 271 -43.95 -8.03 51.65
CA HIS A 271 -42.54 -8.35 51.87
C HIS A 271 -41.68 -7.23 51.29
N ASP A 272 -40.84 -6.69 52.18
CA ASP A 272 -39.87 -5.63 51.97
C ASP A 272 -39.15 -5.71 50.62
N ARG A 273 -39.18 -4.61 49.87
CA ARG A 273 -38.30 -4.40 48.72
C ARG A 273 -37.56 -3.09 48.94
N ASP A 274 -36.28 -3.22 49.21
CA ASP A 274 -35.30 -2.16 49.03
C ASP A 274 -35.41 -1.62 47.60
N ASP A 275 -35.49 -0.29 47.49
CA ASP A 275 -35.35 0.44 46.24
C ASP A 275 -33.94 0.18 45.68
N HIS A 276 -33.85 -0.73 44.71
CA HIS A 276 -32.72 -0.82 43.80
C HIS A 276 -33.19 -0.28 42.44
N GLU A 277 -32.76 0.94 42.16
CA GLU A 277 -32.74 1.51 40.81
C GLU A 277 -32.03 0.51 39.89
N HIS A 278 -32.78 -0.14 39.01
CA HIS A 278 -32.22 -0.90 37.90
C HIS A 278 -31.75 0.09 36.84
N GLU A 279 -30.48 0.49 36.97
CA GLU A 279 -29.69 1.04 35.89
C GLU A 279 -29.72 0.02 34.75
N HIS A 280 -30.25 0.41 33.60
CA HIS A 280 -30.25 -0.40 32.40
C HIS A 280 -28.79 -0.54 31.96
N ASP A 281 -28.24 -1.73 32.24
CA ASP A 281 -27.03 -2.28 31.66
C ASP A 281 -27.23 -2.32 30.14
N TYR A 282 -26.80 -1.25 29.47
CA TYR A 282 -26.50 -1.30 28.05
C TYR A 282 -25.31 -2.23 27.95
N SER A 283 -25.57 -3.46 27.54
CA SER A 283 -24.53 -4.36 27.06
C SER A 283 -23.78 -3.60 25.97
N ASP A 284 -22.62 -3.07 26.32
CA ASP A 284 -21.60 -2.57 25.41
C ASP A 284 -21.51 -3.58 24.27
N HIS A 285 -21.89 -3.13 23.07
CA HIS A 285 -21.43 -3.78 21.87
C HIS A 285 -19.91 -3.71 21.95
N ASP A 286 -19.28 -4.89 22.01
CA ASP A 286 -17.83 -5.06 21.91
C ASP A 286 -17.31 -4.21 20.75
N GLU A 287 -16.82 -3.01 21.06
CA GLU A 287 -15.86 -2.29 20.26
C GLU A 287 -14.59 -3.13 20.34
N THR A 288 -14.44 -4.07 19.40
CA THR A 288 -13.11 -4.60 19.07
C THR A 288 -12.20 -3.39 18.89
N PRO A 289 -11.11 -3.25 19.67
CA PRO A 289 -10.28 -2.07 19.59
C PRO A 289 -9.62 -2.08 18.21
N HIS A 290 -10.10 -1.22 17.30
CA HIS A 290 -9.22 -0.67 16.27
C HIS A 290 -8.00 -0.16 17.03
N ALA A 291 -6.81 -0.62 16.65
CA ALA A 291 -5.56 -0.11 17.21
C ALA A 291 -5.69 1.42 17.34
N GLU A 292 -5.67 1.92 18.58
CA GLU A 292 -5.79 3.36 18.86
C GLU A 292 -4.76 4.09 17.98
N ALA A 293 -5.25 4.73 16.91
CA ALA A 293 -4.44 5.42 15.92
C ALA A 293 -3.65 6.53 16.63
N THR A 294 -2.37 6.28 16.89
CA THR A 294 -1.60 7.06 17.85
C THR A 294 -1.17 8.44 17.32
N TYR A 295 -1.35 8.77 16.03
CA TYR A 295 -1.34 10.16 15.54
C TYR A 295 -2.44 10.47 14.50
N GLY A 296 -3.57 9.76 14.58
CA GLY A 296 -4.79 10.07 13.82
C GLY A 296 -4.83 9.56 12.38
N VAL A 297 -3.92 8.67 11.96
CA VAL A 297 -4.07 7.87 10.73
C VAL A 297 -4.82 6.58 11.10
N THR A 298 -6.02 6.39 10.54
CA THR A 298 -6.81 5.17 10.70
C THR A 298 -6.89 4.43 9.37
N SER A 299 -7.17 3.14 9.44
CA SER A 299 -7.59 2.34 8.29
C SER A 299 -9.01 1.84 8.51
N PHE A 300 -9.84 1.86 7.47
CA PHE A 300 -11.17 1.27 7.50
C PHE A 300 -11.39 0.40 6.27
N VAL A 301 -12.13 -0.69 6.45
CA VAL A 301 -12.41 -1.66 5.39
C VAL A 301 -13.89 -1.63 5.03
N TYR A 302 -14.18 -1.38 3.75
CA TYR A 302 -15.51 -1.45 3.17
C TYR A 302 -15.67 -2.78 2.44
N ARG A 303 -16.68 -3.59 2.83
CA ARG A 303 -17.03 -4.84 2.16
C ARG A 303 -18.51 -4.89 1.82
N ARG A 304 -18.82 -5.26 0.57
CA ARG A 304 -20.20 -5.53 0.12
C ARG A 304 -20.24 -6.66 -0.90
N ARG A 305 -21.26 -7.51 -0.79
CA ARG A 305 -21.59 -8.56 -1.76
C ARG A 305 -22.69 -8.11 -2.73
N ALA A 306 -22.50 -6.93 -3.29
CA ALA A 306 -23.35 -6.41 -4.35
C ALA A 306 -22.49 -5.67 -5.38
N PRO A 307 -22.84 -5.73 -6.68
CA PRO A 307 -22.13 -4.99 -7.70
C PRO A 307 -22.40 -3.49 -7.56
N LEU A 308 -21.38 -2.67 -7.83
CA LEU A 308 -21.52 -1.23 -7.92
C LEU A 308 -21.95 -0.82 -9.33
N ASP A 309 -22.79 0.21 -9.41
CA ASP A 309 -23.06 0.96 -10.62
C ASP A 309 -21.73 1.56 -11.16
N PRO A 310 -21.37 1.33 -12.44
CA PRO A 310 -20.06 1.72 -12.98
C PRO A 310 -19.79 3.23 -12.89
N ASP A 311 -20.78 4.05 -13.26
CA ASP A 311 -20.67 5.51 -13.24
C ASP A 311 -20.61 6.04 -11.80
N GLY A 312 -21.45 5.48 -10.92
CA GLY A 312 -21.44 5.79 -9.49
C GLY A 312 -20.13 5.45 -8.79
N ALA A 313 -19.58 4.26 -9.06
CA ALA A 313 -18.28 3.85 -8.56
C ALA A 313 -17.17 4.78 -9.03
N ALA A 314 -17.14 5.13 -10.33
CA ALA A 314 -16.16 6.04 -10.89
C ALA A 314 -16.25 7.44 -10.26
N ALA A 315 -17.46 7.95 -10.03
CA ALA A 315 -17.68 9.26 -9.42
C ALA A 315 -17.19 9.33 -7.97
N VAL A 316 -17.44 8.29 -7.16
CA VAL A 316 -16.99 8.26 -5.75
C VAL A 316 -15.49 7.98 -5.67
N LEU A 317 -15.01 6.97 -6.37
CA LEU A 317 -13.61 6.51 -6.27
C LEU A 317 -12.63 7.41 -7.04
N GLY A 318 -13.11 8.25 -7.96
CA GLY A 318 -12.33 9.28 -8.63
C GLY A 318 -12.22 10.59 -7.85
N ASP A 319 -13.06 10.83 -6.84
CA ASP A 319 -13.09 12.08 -6.07
C ASP A 319 -13.21 11.80 -4.57
N LEU A 320 -12.26 11.00 -4.06
CA LEU A 320 -12.19 10.71 -2.63
C LEU A 320 -11.79 11.97 -1.84
N PRO A 321 -12.33 12.17 -0.63
CA PRO A 321 -12.00 13.33 0.18
C PRO A 321 -10.50 13.30 0.55
N GLY A 322 -9.85 14.46 0.60
CA GLY A 322 -8.42 14.57 0.93
C GLY A 322 -8.01 14.07 2.33
N SER A 323 -8.98 13.67 3.17
CA SER A 323 -8.72 12.88 4.38
C SER A 323 -8.21 11.48 4.06
N VAL A 324 -8.59 10.91 2.90
CA VAL A 324 -8.11 9.62 2.40
C VAL A 324 -6.76 9.84 1.73
N VAL A 325 -5.74 9.18 2.28
CA VAL A 325 -4.38 9.19 1.73
C VAL A 325 -4.21 8.10 0.69
N ARG A 326 -4.81 6.94 0.95
CA ARG A 326 -4.71 5.75 0.12
C ARG A 326 -6.02 4.97 0.16
N ALA A 327 -6.39 4.40 -0.96
CA ALA A 327 -7.44 3.41 -1.03
C ALA A 327 -7.07 2.31 -2.03
N LYS A 328 -7.33 1.06 -1.68
CA LYS A 328 -6.95 -0.09 -2.51
C LYS A 328 -7.89 -1.26 -2.25
N GLY A 329 -8.11 -2.08 -3.27
CA GLY A 329 -8.82 -3.33 -3.07
C GLY A 329 -9.44 -3.88 -4.34
N SER A 330 -10.44 -4.73 -4.15
CA SER A 330 -11.18 -5.39 -5.22
C SER A 330 -12.54 -4.73 -5.45
N LEU A 331 -12.93 -4.59 -6.72
CA LEU A 331 -14.24 -4.07 -7.10
C LEU A 331 -15.06 -5.12 -7.84
N TRP A 332 -16.34 -5.22 -7.47
CA TRP A 332 -17.36 -5.89 -8.26
C TRP A 332 -18.20 -4.82 -8.97
N ILE A 333 -18.08 -4.73 -10.29
CA ILE A 333 -18.75 -3.73 -11.14
C ILE A 333 -19.87 -4.39 -11.95
N ALA A 334 -21.05 -3.77 -11.98
CA ALA A 334 -22.19 -4.27 -12.75
C ALA A 334 -21.94 -4.16 -14.27
N GLY A 335 -22.46 -5.12 -15.05
CA GLY A 335 -22.21 -5.18 -16.50
C GLY A 335 -20.85 -5.78 -16.90
N ALA A 336 -20.01 -6.10 -15.91
CA ALA A 336 -18.72 -6.77 -16.06
C ALA A 336 -18.58 -7.93 -15.05
N GLU A 337 -19.61 -8.78 -14.94
CA GLU A 337 -19.71 -9.82 -13.90
C GLU A 337 -18.63 -10.90 -14.00
N ASP A 338 -17.98 -11.01 -15.17
CA ASP A 338 -16.90 -11.94 -15.43
C ASP A 338 -15.51 -11.38 -15.13
N VAL A 339 -15.39 -10.10 -14.78
CA VAL A 339 -14.11 -9.42 -14.56
C VAL A 339 -13.95 -9.02 -13.11
N HIS A 340 -12.85 -9.49 -12.51
CA HIS A 340 -12.35 -9.01 -11.23
C HIS A 340 -11.50 -7.77 -11.47
N TYR A 341 -11.86 -6.69 -10.79
CA TYR A 341 -11.13 -5.42 -10.86
C TYR A 341 -10.34 -5.19 -9.59
N THR A 342 -9.15 -4.64 -9.73
CA THR A 342 -8.39 -4.04 -8.64
C THR A 342 -8.43 -2.54 -8.75
N TYR A 343 -8.80 -1.87 -7.66
CA TYR A 343 -8.73 -0.43 -7.51
C TYR A 343 -7.46 -0.04 -6.77
N SER A 344 -6.83 1.04 -7.21
CA SER A 344 -5.69 1.65 -6.54
C SER A 344 -5.80 3.17 -6.66
N GLN A 345 -5.95 3.85 -5.53
CA GLN A 345 -5.81 5.30 -5.42
C GLN A 345 -4.70 5.66 -4.46
N ALA A 346 -3.79 6.49 -4.92
CA ALA A 346 -2.79 7.17 -4.12
C ALA A 346 -2.88 8.66 -4.48
N GLY A 347 -3.03 9.52 -3.46
CA GLY A 347 -3.17 10.97 -3.70
C GLY A 347 -4.32 11.32 -4.66
N PRO A 348 -4.18 12.28 -5.58
CA PRO A 348 -5.22 12.60 -6.57
C PRO A 348 -5.40 11.55 -7.68
N SER A 349 -4.53 10.55 -7.77
CA SER A 349 -4.54 9.60 -8.88
C SER A 349 -5.30 8.34 -8.48
N ALA A 350 -6.27 7.95 -9.30
CA ALA A 350 -7.09 6.78 -9.04
C ALA A 350 -7.22 5.94 -10.32
N TYR A 351 -6.91 4.65 -10.22
CA TYR A 351 -6.91 3.73 -11.36
C TYR A 351 -7.65 2.45 -11.02
N VAL A 352 -8.26 1.86 -12.05
CA VAL A 352 -8.87 0.53 -12.01
C VAL A 352 -8.21 -0.34 -13.06
N ALA A 353 -7.74 -1.52 -12.65
CA ALA A 353 -7.11 -2.51 -13.51
C ALA A 353 -7.95 -3.80 -13.55
N ALA A 354 -8.10 -4.39 -14.74
CA ALA A 354 -8.70 -5.71 -14.90
C ALA A 354 -7.70 -6.79 -14.46
N ALA A 355 -7.92 -7.39 -13.29
CA ALA A 355 -7.02 -8.39 -12.71
C ALA A 355 -7.20 -9.79 -13.33
N GLY A 356 -8.31 -10.01 -14.04
CA GLY A 356 -8.66 -11.28 -14.69
C GLY A 356 -10.08 -11.71 -14.31
N PRO A 357 -10.47 -12.97 -14.58
CA PRO A 357 -11.80 -13.43 -14.23
C PRO A 357 -11.91 -13.85 -12.76
N TRP A 358 -13.05 -13.52 -12.15
CA TRP A 358 -13.48 -14.11 -10.88
C TRP A 358 -13.38 -15.63 -10.93
N VAL A 359 -13.05 -16.27 -9.81
CA VAL A 359 -13.06 -17.75 -9.73
C VAL A 359 -14.45 -18.26 -10.09
N ALA A 360 -15.50 -17.59 -9.63
CA ALA A 360 -16.89 -17.91 -9.91
C ALA A 360 -17.32 -17.77 -11.38
N SER A 361 -16.50 -17.17 -12.24
CA SER A 361 -16.71 -17.12 -13.70
C SER A 361 -15.99 -18.24 -14.46
N ARG A 362 -15.16 -19.04 -13.77
CA ARG A 362 -14.43 -20.16 -14.38
C ARG A 362 -15.33 -21.39 -14.54
N PRO A 363 -14.94 -22.39 -15.35
CA PRO A 363 -15.63 -23.68 -15.38
C PRO A 363 -15.66 -24.34 -13.99
N GLU A 364 -16.76 -25.02 -13.65
CA GLU A 364 -17.02 -25.63 -12.33
C GLU A 364 -15.85 -26.49 -11.79
N PHE A 365 -15.20 -27.28 -12.67
CA PHE A 365 -14.05 -28.10 -12.28
C PHE A 365 -12.81 -27.28 -11.87
N GLU A 366 -12.63 -26.09 -12.45
CA GLU A 366 -11.55 -25.16 -12.10
C GLU A 366 -11.88 -24.45 -10.79
N GLN A 367 -13.15 -24.09 -10.57
CA GLN A 367 -13.63 -23.54 -9.29
C GLN A 367 -13.33 -24.52 -8.15
N ASP A 368 -13.76 -25.78 -8.30
CA ASP A 368 -13.54 -26.84 -7.30
C ASP A 368 -12.05 -27.10 -7.02
N THR A 369 -11.22 -27.01 -8.06
CA THR A 369 -9.77 -27.21 -7.91
C THR A 369 -9.14 -26.02 -7.17
N TYR A 370 -9.54 -24.80 -7.51
CA TYR A 370 -9.06 -23.59 -6.85
C TYR A 370 -9.46 -23.57 -5.37
N ARG A 371 -10.75 -23.78 -5.06
CA ARG A 371 -11.28 -23.80 -3.68
C ARG A 371 -10.65 -24.87 -2.80
N ARG A 372 -10.25 -26.02 -3.35
CA ARG A 372 -9.53 -27.06 -2.59
C ARG A 372 -8.11 -26.66 -2.22
N ASN A 373 -7.47 -25.84 -3.05
CA ASN A 373 -6.12 -25.34 -2.80
C ASN A 373 -6.13 -24.05 -1.95
N HIS A 374 -7.27 -23.36 -1.91
CA HIS A 374 -7.49 -22.10 -1.18
C HIS A 374 -8.67 -22.25 -0.21
N PRO A 375 -8.53 -23.05 0.87
CA PRO A 375 -9.60 -23.26 1.85
C PRO A 375 -10.01 -21.98 2.61
N GLU A 376 -9.16 -20.95 2.60
CA GLU A 376 -9.37 -19.61 3.13
C GLU A 376 -10.27 -18.73 2.25
N LEU A 377 -10.53 -19.13 1.00
CA LEU A 377 -11.34 -18.35 0.08
C LEU A 377 -12.77 -18.23 0.59
N ASP A 378 -13.17 -17.01 0.94
CA ASP A 378 -14.53 -16.68 1.29
C ASP A 378 -15.45 -16.80 0.06
N TRP A 379 -16.41 -17.73 0.11
CA TRP A 379 -17.25 -18.12 -1.03
C TRP A 379 -18.73 -17.98 -0.70
N HIS A 380 -19.47 -17.24 -1.52
CA HIS A 380 -20.93 -17.19 -1.51
C HIS A 380 -21.56 -18.29 -2.37
N ASP A 381 -22.69 -18.84 -1.94
CA ASP A 381 -23.38 -19.88 -2.72
C ASP A 381 -23.89 -19.36 -4.08
N ASP A 382 -24.40 -18.13 -4.14
CA ASP A 382 -24.97 -17.57 -5.37
C ASP A 382 -23.98 -16.72 -6.19
N HIS A 383 -22.94 -16.19 -5.55
CA HIS A 383 -22.06 -15.19 -6.16
C HIS A 383 -20.59 -15.62 -6.22
N GLY A 384 -20.26 -16.74 -5.57
CA GLY A 384 -18.89 -17.25 -5.42
C GLY A 384 -17.98 -16.26 -4.72
N ASP A 385 -16.83 -15.96 -5.31
CA ASP A 385 -15.84 -15.03 -4.75
C ASP A 385 -16.11 -13.55 -5.06
N ARG A 386 -17.21 -13.22 -5.77
CA ARG A 386 -17.53 -11.84 -6.15
C ARG A 386 -17.88 -10.99 -4.93
N ARG A 387 -17.08 -9.96 -4.68
CA ARG A 387 -17.35 -8.92 -3.67
C ARG A 387 -16.58 -7.65 -3.98
N THR A 388 -17.12 -6.52 -3.55
CA THR A 388 -16.34 -5.30 -3.40
C THR A 388 -15.70 -5.31 -2.02
N GLU A 389 -14.40 -5.09 -1.98
CA GLU A 389 -13.60 -5.06 -0.76
C GLU A 389 -12.50 -4.01 -0.91
N LEU A 390 -12.63 -2.91 -0.19
CA LEU A 390 -11.73 -1.76 -0.26
C LEU A 390 -11.19 -1.43 1.12
N VAL A 391 -9.89 -1.22 1.24
CA VAL A 391 -9.30 -0.58 2.42
C VAL A 391 -9.00 0.87 2.08
N PHE A 392 -9.35 1.75 3.00
CA PHE A 392 -9.05 3.17 2.96
C PHE A 392 -8.15 3.49 4.14
N ILE A 393 -7.11 4.28 3.90
CA ILE A 393 -6.12 4.71 4.89
C ILE A 393 -6.03 6.22 4.81
N GLY A 394 -6.12 6.88 5.95
CA GLY A 394 -6.21 8.33 5.97
C GLY A 394 -6.38 8.91 7.36
N ARG A 395 -6.54 10.23 7.45
CA ARG A 395 -6.62 10.96 8.72
C ARG A 395 -7.97 11.62 8.90
N GLY A 396 -8.62 11.35 10.03
CA GLY A 396 -9.92 11.92 10.36
C GLY A 396 -10.97 11.63 9.27
N MET A 397 -10.90 10.45 8.67
CA MET A 397 -11.85 10.01 7.65
C MET A 397 -13.23 9.83 8.27
N ASP A 398 -14.27 10.26 7.55
CA ASP A 398 -15.65 9.93 7.89
C ASP A 398 -16.02 8.60 7.22
N GLU A 399 -15.75 7.51 7.93
CA GLU A 399 -15.96 6.13 7.45
C GLU A 399 -17.42 5.88 7.08
N GLY A 400 -18.36 6.44 7.87
CA GLY A 400 -19.80 6.32 7.62
C GLY A 400 -20.23 7.05 6.36
N ALA A 401 -19.71 8.27 6.12
CA ALA A 401 -20.00 9.01 4.89
C ALA A 401 -19.41 8.32 3.65
N LEU A 402 -18.20 7.76 3.75
CA LEU A 402 -17.56 7.02 2.64
C LEU A 402 -18.33 5.73 2.32
N ALA A 403 -18.69 4.94 3.33
CA ALA A 403 -19.50 3.75 3.14
C ALA A 403 -20.86 4.09 2.53
N ALA A 404 -21.54 5.12 3.04
CA ALA A 404 -22.83 5.56 2.52
C ALA A 404 -22.76 6.07 1.07
N ALA A 405 -21.67 6.74 0.68
CA ALA A 405 -21.45 7.19 -0.69
C ALA A 405 -21.34 6.01 -1.66
N LEU A 406 -20.61 4.96 -1.28
CA LEU A 406 -20.53 3.72 -2.09
C LEU A 406 -21.84 2.93 -2.07
N ASP A 407 -22.48 2.80 -0.90
CA ASP A 407 -23.74 2.09 -0.72
C ASP A 407 -24.87 2.67 -1.59
N ALA A 408 -24.86 3.99 -1.82
CA ALA A 408 -25.82 4.68 -2.68
C ALA A 408 -25.75 4.24 -4.16
N HIS A 409 -24.66 3.58 -4.55
CA HIS A 409 -24.41 3.09 -5.91
C HIS A 409 -24.38 1.57 -6.00
N LEU A 410 -24.80 0.84 -4.96
CA LEU A 410 -25.00 -0.61 -5.07
C LEU A 410 -26.22 -0.93 -5.93
N LEU A 411 -26.09 -1.97 -6.75
CA LEU A 411 -27.17 -2.53 -7.55
C LEU A 411 -27.50 -3.95 -7.08
N ASP A 412 -28.73 -4.39 -7.34
CA ASP A 412 -29.10 -5.79 -7.12
C ASP A 412 -28.22 -6.71 -7.99
N PRO A 413 -27.74 -7.84 -7.47
CA PRO A 413 -26.99 -8.81 -8.27
C PRO A 413 -27.78 -9.24 -9.52
N GLY A 414 -27.15 -9.10 -10.70
CA GLY A 414 -27.77 -9.41 -11.99
C GLY A 414 -28.60 -8.26 -12.61
N ALA A 415 -28.61 -7.08 -12.00
CA ALA A 415 -29.13 -5.88 -12.65
C ALA A 415 -28.37 -5.60 -13.95
N SER A 416 -29.10 -5.24 -15.01
CA SER A 416 -28.49 -4.87 -16.28
C SER A 416 -27.83 -3.50 -16.17
N ALA A 417 -26.51 -3.44 -16.33
CA ALA A 417 -25.74 -2.20 -16.44
C ALA A 417 -24.80 -2.27 -17.64
N ASP A 418 -24.32 -1.11 -18.10
CA ASP A 418 -23.24 -1.02 -19.08
C ASP A 418 -21.96 -0.73 -18.31
N ALA A 419 -20.95 -1.61 -18.43
CA ALA A 419 -19.66 -1.45 -17.76
C ALA A 419 -18.92 -0.17 -18.17
N GLY A 420 -19.35 0.52 -19.22
CA GLY A 420 -18.82 1.83 -19.60
C GLY A 420 -17.34 1.76 -19.99
N ASP A 421 -16.53 2.61 -19.36
CA ASP A 421 -15.09 2.72 -19.65
C ASP A 421 -14.24 1.66 -18.90
N TYR A 422 -14.85 0.78 -18.12
CA TYR A 422 -14.11 -0.27 -17.40
C TYR A 422 -13.53 -1.30 -18.38
N PRO A 423 -12.22 -1.60 -18.31
CA PRO A 423 -11.58 -2.49 -19.27
C PRO A 423 -11.97 -3.95 -19.03
N THR A 424 -12.06 -4.76 -20.08
CA THR A 424 -12.35 -6.21 -19.95
C THR A 424 -11.13 -7.09 -20.16
N ASP A 425 -10.09 -6.57 -20.80
CA ASP A 425 -8.87 -7.32 -21.10
C ASP A 425 -7.96 -7.38 -19.87
N PRO A 426 -7.47 -8.57 -19.46
CA PRO A 426 -6.58 -8.69 -18.31
C PRO A 426 -5.32 -7.82 -18.44
N GLY A 427 -5.04 -7.03 -17.41
CA GLY A 427 -3.92 -6.09 -17.35
C GLY A 427 -4.18 -4.74 -18.02
N ALA A 428 -5.34 -4.53 -18.65
CA ALA A 428 -5.73 -3.20 -19.10
C ALA A 428 -6.24 -2.35 -17.92
N GLU A 429 -5.99 -1.04 -17.98
CA GLU A 429 -6.25 -0.09 -16.91
C GLU A 429 -7.02 1.13 -17.42
N VAL A 430 -7.81 1.73 -16.55
CA VAL A 430 -8.51 3.01 -16.77
C VAL A 430 -8.25 3.95 -15.60
N ALA A 431 -8.00 5.22 -15.91
CA ALA A 431 -7.87 6.28 -14.91
C ALA A 431 -9.26 6.79 -14.54
N LEU A 432 -9.59 6.76 -13.25
CA LEU A 432 -10.75 7.43 -12.68
C LEU A 432 -10.43 8.89 -12.33
N ALA A 433 -9.18 9.16 -11.96
CA ALA A 433 -8.67 10.50 -11.71
C ALA A 433 -7.20 10.61 -12.14
N GLU A 434 -6.86 11.71 -12.81
CA GLU A 434 -5.50 12.03 -13.27
C GLU A 434 -4.98 13.29 -12.54
N PRO A 435 -3.66 13.39 -12.26
CA PRO A 435 -3.09 14.57 -11.63
C PRO A 435 -3.31 15.81 -12.50
N THR A 436 -3.99 16.83 -11.95
CA THR A 436 -4.25 18.10 -12.65
C THR A 436 -2.95 18.86 -12.90
N ARG A 437 -2.64 19.14 -14.17
CA ARG A 437 -1.52 20.02 -14.55
C ARG A 437 -1.84 21.48 -14.23
N GLU A 438 -1.67 21.92 -12.99
CA GLU A 438 -1.60 23.36 -12.70
C GLU A 438 -0.23 23.90 -13.13
N ARG A 439 -0.14 24.33 -14.40
CA ARG A 439 0.96 25.19 -14.83
C ARG A 439 0.80 26.56 -14.17
N GLU A 440 1.53 26.81 -13.08
CA GLU A 440 1.76 28.18 -12.63
C GLU A 440 2.42 28.95 -13.77
N SER A 441 1.63 29.80 -14.43
CA SER A 441 2.16 30.78 -15.36
C SER A 441 2.87 31.86 -14.55
N VAL A 442 4.17 31.66 -14.35
CA VAL A 442 5.06 32.73 -13.86
C VAL A 442 4.89 33.91 -14.83
N PRO A 443 4.44 35.09 -14.37
CA PRO A 443 4.32 36.23 -15.25
C PRO A 443 5.72 36.62 -15.70
N THR A 444 5.98 36.49 -17.01
CA THR A 444 7.22 36.95 -17.62
C THR A 444 7.36 38.44 -17.35
N ALA A 445 8.37 38.80 -16.56
CA ALA A 445 8.74 40.17 -16.30
C ALA A 445 8.96 40.89 -17.64
N GLY A 446 8.13 41.89 -17.90
CA GLY A 446 8.11 42.64 -19.16
C GLY A 446 9.48 43.26 -19.47
N THR A 447 9.96 42.97 -20.67
CA THR A 447 11.10 43.61 -21.30
C THR A 447 10.85 45.12 -21.41
N ALA A 448 11.70 45.92 -20.78
CA ALA A 448 11.70 47.37 -20.95
C ALA A 448 12.10 47.73 -22.39
N PRO A 449 11.40 48.66 -23.08
CA PRO A 449 11.78 49.08 -24.42
C PRO A 449 13.00 50.02 -24.35
N GLU A 450 14.07 49.62 -25.01
CA GLU A 450 15.23 50.48 -25.30
C GLU A 450 14.85 51.61 -26.26
N GLY A 451 15.19 52.82 -25.82
CA GLY A 451 15.50 54.05 -26.56
C GLY A 451 15.18 54.20 -28.04
N GLY A 452 14.27 55.12 -28.35
CA GLY A 452 14.29 55.90 -29.59
C GLY A 452 14.79 57.32 -29.32
N ARG A 453 15.92 57.69 -29.92
CA ARG A 453 16.34 59.10 -30.15
C ARG A 453 16.22 59.41 -31.63
#